data_AF-A0A1V5UFK0-F1
#
_entry.id   AF-A0A1V5UFK0-F1
#
_cell.length_a   1.000
_cell.length_b   1.000
_cell.length_c   1.000
_cell.angle_alpha   90.00
_cell.angle_beta   90.00
_cell.angle_gamma   90.00
#
_symmetry.space_group_name_H-M   'P 1'
#
loop_
_entity.id
_entity.type
_entity.pdbx_description
1 polymer ?
#
loop_
_entity_poly.entity_id
_entity_poly.type
_entity_poly.pdbx_seq_one_letter_code
_entity_poly.pdbx_strand_id
1 'polypeptide(L)'
;MIKTATETTFNVTVFINRIAADFDSLLKAPGTKGFERYVCEAKDSKSKQCYGRLYLICREFLKNNPDNLYANLDLLEVYLRVGKLDSACQILEKLYQKYSKSSIYSALAELKAVSKKI
;
A
#
# COMPACT_ATOMS: atom_id res chain seq x y z
N MET A 1 11.02 35.70 13.92
CA MET A 1 10.24 34.78 14.78
C MET A 1 8.97 34.48 14.00
N ILE A 2 8.68 33.26 13.55
CA ILE A 2 8.33 32.07 14.35
C ILE A 2 8.89 30.82 13.64
N LYS A 3 9.48 29.89 14.42
CA LYS A 3 9.87 28.54 13.97
C LYS A 3 8.60 27.71 13.74
N THR A 4 8.46 27.04 12.59
CA THR A 4 7.54 25.90 12.47
C THR A 4 8.33 24.66 12.11
N ALA A 5 8.09 23.62 12.90
CA ALA A 5 8.85 22.41 13.03
C ALA A 5 8.72 21.51 11.79
N THR A 6 9.87 21.00 11.33
CA THR A 6 10.04 19.69 10.66
C THR A 6 8.80 19.13 9.97
N GLU A 7 8.52 19.57 8.75
CA GLU A 7 7.77 18.76 7.78
C GLU A 7 8.65 17.57 7.41
N THR A 8 8.59 16.51 8.20
CA THR A 8 9.14 15.22 7.78
C THR A 8 8.27 14.75 6.62
N THR A 9 8.72 14.97 5.39
CA THR A 9 8.02 14.54 4.17
C THR A 9 7.64 13.07 4.30
N PHE A 10 6.34 12.76 4.38
CA PHE A 10 5.86 11.38 4.43
C PHE A 10 6.25 10.65 3.14
N ASN A 11 7.31 9.84 3.21
CA ASN A 11 7.83 9.13 2.05
C ASN A 11 7.09 7.81 1.86
N VAL A 12 6.09 7.82 0.97
CA VAL A 12 5.25 6.66 0.67
C VAL A 12 6.07 5.43 0.27
N THR A 13 7.15 5.61 -0.51
CA THR A 13 7.99 4.49 -0.95
C THR A 13 8.64 3.79 0.25
N VAL A 14 9.23 4.56 1.16
CA VAL A 14 9.85 4.03 2.38
C VAL A 14 8.81 3.36 3.27
N PHE A 15 7.64 3.98 3.40
CA PHE A 15 6.52 3.45 4.19
C PHE A 15 6.06 2.07 3.68
N ILE A 16 5.87 1.92 2.37
CA ILE A 16 5.46 0.66 1.74
C ILE A 16 6.55 -0.39 1.86
N ASN A 17 7.82 -0.04 1.58
CA ASN A 17 8.94 -0.98 1.65
C ASN A 17 9.13 -1.56 3.05
N ARG A 18 8.92 -0.75 4.10
CA ARG A 18 8.96 -1.21 5.49
C ARG A 18 7.91 -2.29 5.77
N ILE A 19 6.69 -2.12 5.25
CA ILE A 19 5.64 -3.13 5.40
C ILE A 19 6.00 -4.37 4.59
N ALA A 20 6.42 -4.20 3.33
CA ALA A 20 6.74 -5.29 2.43
C ALA A 20 7.87 -6.20 2.94
N ALA A 21 8.85 -5.66 3.64
CA ALA A 21 9.98 -6.42 4.19
C ALA A 21 9.56 -7.58 5.13
N ASP A 22 8.46 -7.42 5.88
CA ASP A 22 7.91 -8.48 6.75
C ASP A 22 7.27 -9.65 5.98
N PHE A 23 7.14 -9.50 4.66
CA PHE A 23 6.49 -10.43 3.75
C PHE A 23 7.43 -11.07 2.74
N ASP A 24 8.75 -10.82 2.79
CA ASP A 24 9.72 -11.34 1.80
C ASP A 24 9.62 -12.86 1.55
N SER A 25 9.25 -13.65 2.57
CA SER A 25 9.00 -15.09 2.43
C SER A 25 7.64 -15.44 1.79
N LEU A 26 6.63 -14.58 1.96
CA LEU A 26 5.26 -14.73 1.47
C LEU A 26 5.06 -14.14 0.06
N LEU A 27 5.97 -13.27 -0.38
CA LEU A 27 6.00 -12.70 -1.72
C LEU A 27 6.34 -13.76 -2.81
N LYS A 28 6.76 -14.98 -2.44
CA LYS A 28 7.22 -16.01 -3.39
C LYS A 28 6.14 -16.91 -4.01
N ALA A 29 4.84 -16.59 -3.92
CA ALA A 29 3.79 -17.49 -4.42
C ALA A 29 3.18 -17.03 -5.77
N PRO A 30 3.78 -17.36 -6.93
CA PRO A 30 3.06 -17.39 -8.19
C PRO A 30 2.14 -18.61 -8.21
N GLY A 31 0.92 -18.41 -8.70
CA GLY A 31 -0.08 -19.49 -8.80
C GLY A 31 -1.51 -19.00 -9.02
N THR A 32 -1.75 -17.69 -8.85
CA THR A 32 -3.07 -17.11 -9.15
C THR A 32 -3.17 -16.69 -10.62
N LYS A 33 -4.28 -17.05 -11.26
CA LYS A 33 -4.54 -16.75 -12.68
C LYS A 33 -4.43 -15.23 -12.93
N GLY A 34 -3.65 -14.85 -13.94
CA GLY A 34 -3.46 -13.45 -14.32
C GLY A 34 -2.45 -12.67 -13.47
N PHE A 35 -1.78 -13.32 -12.52
CA PHE A 35 -0.79 -12.66 -11.65
C PHE A 35 0.39 -12.07 -12.41
N GLU A 36 0.96 -12.80 -13.38
CA GLU A 36 2.09 -12.29 -14.20
C GLU A 36 1.71 -11.02 -14.96
N ARG A 37 0.54 -11.04 -15.61
CA ARG A 37 -0.01 -9.87 -16.30
C ARG A 37 -0.21 -8.71 -15.34
N TYR A 38 -0.80 -8.96 -14.18
CA TYR A 38 -0.98 -7.96 -13.12
C TYR A 38 0.37 -7.32 -12.74
N VAL A 39 1.40 -8.14 -12.46
CA VAL A 39 2.72 -7.64 -12.06
C VAL A 39 3.34 -6.74 -13.14
N CYS A 40 3.26 -7.15 -14.42
CA CYS A 40 3.75 -6.35 -15.53
C CYS A 40 3.03 -4.99 -15.65
N GLU A 41 1.70 -5.00 -15.62
CA GLU A 41 0.87 -3.79 -15.76
C GLU A 41 1.02 -2.85 -14.56
N ALA A 42 1.07 -3.40 -13.34
CA ALA A 42 1.29 -2.65 -12.12
C ALA A 42 2.68 -2.01 -12.11
N LYS A 43 3.74 -2.75 -12.48
CA LYS A 43 5.11 -2.23 -12.57
C LYS A 43 5.22 -1.08 -13.58
N ASP A 44 4.63 -1.22 -14.77
CA ASP A 44 4.59 -0.16 -15.79
C ASP A 44 3.84 1.08 -15.29
N SER A 45 2.73 0.89 -14.58
CA SER A 45 1.96 2.01 -14.04
C SER A 45 2.71 2.72 -12.91
N LYS A 46 3.41 1.98 -12.04
CA LYS A 46 4.23 2.53 -10.96
C LYS A 46 5.43 3.32 -11.49
N SER A 47 6.15 2.81 -12.50
CA SER A 47 7.30 3.51 -13.08
C SER A 47 6.90 4.84 -13.74
N LYS A 48 5.69 4.90 -14.30
CA LYS A 48 5.09 6.11 -14.88
C LYS A 48 4.30 6.97 -13.89
N GLN A 49 4.25 6.59 -12.61
CA GLN A 49 3.46 7.25 -11.55
C GLN A 49 1.98 7.44 -11.94
N CYS A 50 1.44 6.56 -12.77
CA CYS A 50 0.06 6.61 -13.25
C CYS A 50 -0.89 5.97 -12.24
N TYR A 51 -1.09 6.62 -11.08
CA TYR A 51 -1.85 6.04 -9.95
C TYR A 51 -3.32 5.77 -10.28
N GLY A 52 -3.93 6.50 -11.21
CA GLY A 52 -5.28 6.19 -11.71
C GLY A 52 -5.35 4.87 -12.47
N ARG A 53 -4.33 4.56 -13.29
CA ARG A 53 -4.23 3.28 -14.00
C ARG A 53 -3.92 2.15 -13.01
N LEU A 54 -2.98 2.38 -12.10
CA LEU A 54 -2.62 1.41 -11.05
C LEU A 54 -3.84 1.04 -10.19
N TYR A 55 -4.66 2.02 -9.81
CA TYR A 55 -5.93 1.80 -9.11
C TYR A 55 -6.82 0.79 -9.84
N LEU A 56 -7.05 0.99 -11.14
CA LEU A 56 -7.93 0.13 -11.94
C LEU A 56 -7.38 -1.29 -12.05
N ILE A 57 -6.07 -1.42 -12.29
CA ILE A 57 -5.37 -2.71 -12.36
C ILE A 57 -5.52 -3.47 -11.04
N CYS A 58 -5.26 -2.82 -9.90
CA CYS A 58 -5.40 -3.43 -8.58
C CYS A 58 -6.85 -3.84 -8.31
N ARG A 59 -7.82 -2.96 -8.56
CA ARG A 59 -9.23 -3.25 -8.32
C ARG A 59 -9.74 -4.41 -9.16
N GLU A 60 -9.35 -4.48 -10.42
CA GLU A 60 -9.74 -5.59 -11.30
C GLU A 60 -9.14 -6.91 -10.84
N PHE A 61 -7.84 -6.91 -10.52
CA PHE A 61 -7.17 -8.12 -10.07
C PHE A 61 -7.68 -8.62 -8.71
N LEU A 62 -7.99 -7.71 -7.78
CA LEU A 62 -8.54 -8.02 -6.47
C LEU A 62 -9.97 -8.57 -6.50
N LYS A 63 -10.75 -8.40 -7.59
CA LYS A 63 -12.10 -9.01 -7.70
C LYS A 63 -12.04 -10.53 -7.57
N ASN A 64 -11.04 -11.14 -8.21
CA ASN A 64 -10.85 -12.60 -8.21
C ASN A 64 -9.80 -13.05 -7.20
N ASN A 65 -9.00 -12.12 -6.68
CA ASN A 65 -7.91 -12.38 -5.75
C ASN A 65 -7.96 -11.41 -4.56
N PRO A 66 -9.07 -11.35 -3.79
CA PRO A 66 -9.33 -10.29 -2.81
C PRO A 66 -8.24 -10.18 -1.74
N ASP A 67 -7.57 -11.30 -1.50
CA ASP A 67 -6.59 -11.50 -0.45
C ASP A 67 -5.15 -11.48 -0.95
N ASN A 68 -4.94 -11.14 -2.23
CA ASN A 68 -3.61 -11.05 -2.79
C ASN A 68 -2.85 -9.88 -2.16
N LEU A 69 -1.75 -10.20 -1.47
CA LEU A 69 -0.97 -9.23 -0.73
C LEU A 69 -0.38 -8.14 -1.63
N TYR A 70 0.19 -8.50 -2.78
CA TYR A 70 0.79 -7.54 -3.73
C TYR A 70 -0.21 -6.47 -4.16
N ALA A 71 -1.39 -6.90 -4.59
CA ALA A 71 -2.41 -5.98 -5.06
C ALA A 71 -3.02 -5.12 -3.95
N ASN A 72 -3.11 -5.64 -2.72
CA ASN A 72 -3.49 -4.82 -1.59
C ASN A 72 -2.40 -3.78 -1.24
N LEU A 73 -1.11 -4.13 -1.29
CA LEU A 73 -0.01 -3.18 -1.06
C LEU A 73 0.10 -2.12 -2.16
N ASP A 74 -0.08 -2.49 -3.42
CA ASP A 74 -0.10 -1.53 -4.53
C ASP A 74 -1.34 -0.61 -4.43
N LEU A 75 -2.50 -1.13 -4.01
CA LEU A 75 -3.69 -0.30 -3.78
C LEU A 75 -3.52 0.64 -2.56
N LEU A 76 -2.84 0.17 -1.50
CA LEU A 76 -2.43 1.02 -0.38
C LEU A 76 -1.53 2.16 -0.86
N GLU A 77 -0.52 1.87 -1.68
CA GLU A 77 0.36 2.90 -2.27
C GLU A 77 -0.44 3.93 -3.05
N VAL A 78 -1.37 3.48 -3.91
CA VAL A 78 -2.28 4.38 -4.64
C VAL A 78 -2.99 5.32 -3.69
N TYR A 79 -3.65 4.79 -2.65
CA TYR A 79 -4.42 5.62 -1.72
C TYR A 79 -3.57 6.61 -0.95
N LEU A 80 -2.37 6.23 -0.52
CA LEU A 80 -1.43 7.14 0.12
C LEU A 80 -0.99 8.26 -0.81
N ARG A 81 -0.66 7.96 -2.08
CA ARG A 81 -0.21 8.94 -3.08
C ARG A 81 -1.28 9.96 -3.46
N VAL A 82 -2.55 9.57 -3.43
CA VAL A 82 -3.68 10.45 -3.75
C VAL A 82 -4.36 11.04 -2.51
N GLY A 83 -3.75 10.91 -1.33
CA GLY A 83 -4.25 11.51 -0.07
C GLY A 83 -5.51 10.88 0.50
N LYS A 84 -5.93 9.69 0.03
CA LYS A 84 -7.09 8.96 0.56
C LYS A 84 -6.72 8.14 1.80
N LEU A 85 -6.39 8.84 2.88
CA LEU A 85 -5.85 8.23 4.10
C LEU A 85 -6.81 7.23 4.76
N ASP A 86 -8.12 7.48 4.73
CA ASP A 86 -9.11 6.53 5.29
C ASP A 86 -9.14 5.21 4.54
N SER A 87 -9.09 5.26 3.20
CA SER A 87 -9.01 4.05 2.38
C SER A 87 -7.69 3.31 2.57
N ALA A 88 -6.58 4.03 2.76
CA ALA A 88 -5.30 3.45 3.12
C ALA A 88 -5.35 2.75 4.49
N CYS A 89 -5.98 3.37 5.50
CA CYS A 89 -6.22 2.76 6.81
C CYS A 89 -7.01 1.45 6.68
N GLN A 90 -8.09 1.44 5.91
CA GLN A 90 -8.91 0.22 5.71
C GLN A 90 -8.10 -0.94 5.11
N ILE A 91 -7.21 -0.66 4.14
CA ILE A 91 -6.34 -1.70 3.58
C ILE A 91 -5.39 -2.24 4.65
N LEU A 92 -4.76 -1.36 5.42
CA LEU A 92 -3.86 -1.77 6.50
C LEU A 92 -4.59 -2.56 7.60
N GLU A 93 -5.82 -2.19 7.96
CA GLU A 93 -6.64 -2.92 8.94
C GLU A 93 -6.95 -4.34 8.43
N LYS A 94 -7.35 -4.47 7.16
CA LYS A 94 -7.56 -5.77 6.53
C LYS A 94 -6.29 -6.63 6.53
N LEU A 95 -5.15 -6.04 6.15
CA LEU A 95 -3.88 -6.76 6.15
C LEU A 95 -3.46 -7.16 7.57
N TYR A 96 -3.69 -6.31 8.57
CA TYR A 96 -3.37 -6.62 9.96
C TYR A 96 -4.23 -7.76 10.48
N GLN A 97 -5.54 -7.75 10.22
CA GLN A 97 -6.43 -8.85 10.60
C GLN A 97 -5.98 -10.21 10.05
N LYS A 98 -5.39 -10.22 8.85
CA LYS A 98 -4.95 -11.46 8.19
C LYS A 98 -3.58 -11.94 8.63
N TYR A 99 -2.61 -11.04 8.74
CA TYR A 99 -1.20 -11.41 8.92
C TYR A 99 -0.64 -11.08 10.30
N SER A 100 -1.33 -10.23 11.07
CA SER A 100 -0.96 -9.82 12.44
C SER A 100 0.51 -9.37 12.58
N LYS A 101 1.07 -8.72 11.56
CA LYS A 101 2.47 -8.27 11.53
C LYS A 101 2.64 -6.94 12.26
N SER A 102 3.76 -6.81 12.98
CA SER A 102 4.13 -5.59 13.71
C SER A 102 4.41 -4.40 12.79
N SER A 103 4.95 -4.63 11.58
CA SER A 103 5.11 -3.56 10.57
C SER A 103 3.78 -2.95 10.14
N ILE A 104 2.71 -3.76 10.01
CA ILE A 104 1.38 -3.25 9.67
C ILE A 104 0.78 -2.50 10.87
N TYR A 105 0.93 -3.04 12.08
CA TYR A 105 0.43 -2.38 13.29
C TYR A 105 1.06 -0.98 13.47
N SER A 106 2.39 -0.89 13.33
CA SER A 106 3.10 0.39 13.42
C SER A 106 2.71 1.34 12.29
N ALA A 107 2.55 0.83 11.05
CA ALA A 107 2.05 1.62 9.92
C ALA A 107 0.64 2.17 10.14
N LEU A 108 -0.27 1.40 10.75
CA LEU A 108 -1.60 1.87 11.14
C LEU A 108 -1.56 3.00 12.16
N ALA A 109 -0.75 2.84 13.20
CA ALA A 109 -0.61 3.85 14.25
C ALA A 109 -0.04 5.16 13.68
N GLU A 110 0.98 5.07 12.82
CA GLU A 110 1.58 6.21 12.13
C GLU A 110 0.54 6.93 11.25
N LEU A 111 -0.18 6.19 10.40
CA LEU A 111 -1.16 6.77 9.48
C LEU A 111 -2.34 7.44 10.22
N LYS A 112 -2.81 6.84 11.31
CA LYS A 112 -3.86 7.43 12.18
C LYS A 112 -3.38 8.70 12.87
N ALA A 113 -2.11 8.78 13.25
CA ALA A 113 -1.54 9.99 13.83
C ALA A 113 -1.40 11.12 12.80
N VAL A 114 -1.13 10.80 11.53
CA VAL A 114 -1.10 11.77 10.43
C VAL A 114 -2.50 12.29 10.11
N SER A 115 -3.48 11.39 9.98
CA SER A 115 -4.89 11.76 9.68
C SER A 115 -5.50 12.70 10.73
N LYS A 116 -5.13 12.55 12.02
CA LYS A 116 -5.61 13.44 13.10
C LYS A 116 -5.00 14.85 13.12
N LYS A 117 -3.94 15.10 12.34
CA LYS A 117 -3.21 16.39 12.32
C LYS A 117 -3.62 17.31 11.18
N ILE A 118 -4.46 16.82 10.25
CA ILE A 118 -4.98 17.54 9.09
C ILE A 118 -6.43 17.92 9.40
#